data_AF-A0A9E3ECF5-F1
#
_entry.id   AF-A0A9E3ECF5-F1
#
_cell.length_a   1.000
_cell.length_b   1.000
_cell.length_c   1.000
_cell.angle_alpha   90.00
_cell.angle_beta   90.00
_cell.angle_gamma   90.00
#
_symmetry.space_group_name_H-M   'P 1'
#
loop_
_entity.id
_entity.type
_entity.pdbx_description
1 polymer ?
#
loop_
_entity_poly.entity_id
_entity_poly.type
_entity_poly.pdbx_seq_one_letter_code
_entity_poly.pdbx_strand_id
1 'polypeptide(L)' 'DLARQVVVRPNGEEIGFEVDPFRKHSLLEGLDDIGQTLRHADAIDRFEATRRAEQAWLPGLAAG' A
#
# COMPACT_ATOMS: atom_id res chain seq x y z
N ASP A 1 5.38 -18.91 -9.10
CA ASP A 1 4.33 -18.66 -8.11
C ASP A 1 4.88 -17.72 -7.05
N LEU A 2 4.37 -16.49 -7.00
CA LEU A 2 4.85 -15.49 -6.05
C LEU A 2 4.32 -15.73 -4.64
N ALA A 3 3.08 -16.22 -4.48
CA ALA A 3 2.49 -16.50 -3.18
C ALA A 3 3.29 -17.58 -2.44
N ARG A 4 3.71 -18.62 -3.16
CA ARG A 4 4.57 -19.70 -2.67
C ARG A 4 6.06 -19.39 -2.73
N GLN A 5 6.46 -18.32 -3.41
CA GLN A 5 7.85 -17.93 -3.67
C GLN A 5 8.69 -19.06 -4.31
N VAL A 6 8.13 -19.68 -5.35
CA VAL A 6 8.81 -20.72 -6.12
C VAL A 6 8.75 -20.42 -7.62
N VAL A 7 9.84 -20.70 -8.32
CA VAL A 7 9.86 -20.86 -9.77
C VAL A 7 9.59 -22.33 -10.08
N VAL A 8 8.51 -22.62 -10.80
CA VAL A 8 8.15 -23.98 -11.23
C VAL A 8 8.65 -24.17 -12.65
N ARG A 9 9.57 -25.12 -12.83
CA ARG A 9 10.12 -25.47 -14.15
C ARG A 9 9.17 -26.41 -14.89
N PRO A 10 9.27 -26.54 -16.24
CA PRO A 10 8.41 -27.43 -17.01
C PRO A 10 8.48 -28.92 -16.61
N ASN A 11 9.58 -29.34 -15.98
CA ASN A 11 9.77 -30.70 -15.46
C ASN A 11 9.17 -30.90 -14.04
N GLY A 12 8.52 -29.88 -13.47
CA GLY A 12 7.94 -29.92 -12.11
C GLY A 12 8.93 -29.62 -10.99
N GLU A 13 10.19 -29.33 -11.29
CA GLU A 13 11.16 -28.90 -10.28
C GLU A 13 10.79 -27.50 -9.75
N GLU A 14 10.84 -27.34 -8.43
CA GLU A 14 10.57 -26.09 -7.74
C GLU A 14 11.85 -25.49 -7.19
N ILE A 15 12.13 -24.25 -7.57
CA ILE A 15 13.27 -23.48 -7.08
C ILE A 15 12.74 -22.35 -6.20
N GLY A 16 13.05 -22.40 -4.91
CA GLY A 16 12.68 -21.35 -3.96
C GLY A 16 13.42 -20.05 -4.21
N PHE A 17 12.77 -18.93 -3.92
CA PHE A 17 13.40 -17.61 -3.86
C PHE A 17 12.87 -16.82 -2.67
N GLU A 18 13.57 -15.75 -2.33
CA GLU A 18 13.15 -14.83 -1.28
C GLU A 18 12.92 -13.43 -1.85
N VAL A 19 11.90 -12.77 -1.32
CA VAL A 19 11.64 -11.35 -1.58
C VAL A 19 11.18 -10.71 -0.27
N ASP A 20 11.48 -9.44 -0.12
CA ASP A 20 11.01 -8.64 1.01
C ASP A 20 9.47 -8.77 1.18
N PRO A 21 8.95 -9.02 2.40
CA PRO A 21 7.52 -9.24 2.63
C PRO A 21 6.64 -8.08 2.17
N PHE A 22 7.10 -6.84 2.33
CA PHE A 22 6.35 -5.66 1.89
C PHE A 22 6.26 -5.62 0.37
N ARG A 23 7.38 -5.84 -0.34
CA ARG A 23 7.38 -5.97 -1.81
C ARG A 23 6.49 -7.12 -2.29
N LYS A 24 6.53 -8.28 -1.63
CA LYS A 24 5.65 -9.41 -1.95
C LYS A 24 4.18 -9.01 -1.86
N HIS A 25 3.79 -8.36 -0.77
CA HIS A 25 2.43 -7.89 -0.56
C HIS A 25 2.01 -6.90 -1.66
N SER A 26 2.84 -5.90 -1.94
CA SER A 26 2.60 -4.94 -3.03
C SER A 26 2.39 -5.63 -4.38
N LEU A 27 3.24 -6.60 -4.73
CA LEU A 27 3.14 -7.32 -5.99
C LEU A 27 1.90 -8.23 -6.06
N LEU A 28 1.46 -8.82 -4.94
CA LEU A 28 0.28 -9.67 -4.89
C LEU A 28 -1.02 -8.87 -4.95
N GLU A 29 -1.07 -7.72 -4.28
CA GLU A 29 -2.26 -6.86 -4.22
C GLU A 29 -2.30 -5.79 -5.32
N GLY A 30 -1.24 -5.68 -6.14
CA GLY A 30 -1.13 -4.66 -7.20
C GLY A 30 -0.94 -3.24 -6.68
N LEU A 31 -0.30 -3.09 -5.51
CA LEU A 31 -0.12 -1.80 -4.84
C LEU A 31 1.18 -1.12 -5.31
N ASP A 32 1.05 0.12 -5.77
CA ASP A 32 2.15 1.06 -5.96
C ASP A 32 2.20 2.08 -4.81
N ASP A 33 3.14 3.04 -4.84
CA ASP A 33 3.31 4.02 -3.76
C ASP A 33 2.05 4.88 -3.54
N ILE A 34 1.29 5.16 -4.60
CA ILE A 34 0.02 5.90 -4.52
C ILE A 34 -1.05 5.01 -3.90
N GLY A 35 -1.21 3.77 -4.35
CA GLY A 35 -2.13 2.78 -3.81
C GLY A 35 -1.86 2.49 -2.32
N GLN A 36 -0.59 2.45 -1.92
CA GLN A 36 -0.21 2.34 -0.51
C GLN A 36 -0.66 3.55 0.30
N THR A 37 -0.57 4.75 -0.26
CA THR A 37 -1.07 5.97 0.38
C THR A 37 -2.60 5.99 0.45
N LEU A 38 -3.29 5.61 -0.62
CA LEU A 38 -4.75 5.61 -0.72
C LEU A 38 -5.42 4.62 0.24
N ARG A 39 -4.73 3.53 0.62
CA ARG A 39 -5.18 2.64 1.71
C ARG A 39 -5.40 3.36 3.05
N HIS A 40 -4.84 4.56 3.20
CA HIS A 40 -4.96 5.38 4.41
C HIS A 40 -5.89 6.59 4.22
N ALA A 41 -6.61 6.71 3.10
CA ALA A 41 -7.48 7.85 2.79
C ALA A 41 -8.44 8.19 3.93
N ASP A 42 -9.22 7.22 4.44
CA ASP A 42 -10.16 7.44 5.55
C ASP A 42 -9.47 7.90 6.85
N ALA A 43 -8.22 7.49 7.09
CA ALA A 43 -7.46 7.93 8.26
C ALA A 43 -6.96 9.37 8.07
N ILE A 44 -6.51 9.70 6.85
CA ILE A 44 -6.11 11.05 6.46
C ILE A 44 -7.31 12.00 6.58
N ASP A 45 -8.47 11.63 6.02
CA ASP A 45 -9.68 12.44 6.05
C ASP A 45 -10.13 12.74 7.49
N ARG A 46 -10.13 11.73 8.36
CA ARG A 46 -10.47 11.91 9.79
C ARG A 46 -9.48 12.81 10.50
N PHE A 47 -8.18 12.60 10.27
CA PHE A 47 -7.15 13.44 10.85
C PHE A 47 -7.31 14.90 10.42
N GLU A 48 -7.55 15.16 9.14
CA GLU A 48 -7.76 16.50 8.61
C GLU A 48 -9.05 17.15 9.10
N ALA A 49 -10.13 16.38 9.28
CA ALA A 49 -11.37 16.87 9.86
C ALA A 49 -11.16 17.33 11.32
N THR A 50 -10.53 16.49 12.16
CA THR A 50 -10.20 16.84 13.54
C THR A 50 -9.29 18.07 13.60
N ARG A 51 -8.23 18.09 12.78
CA ARG A 51 -7.28 19.20 12.75
C ARG A 51 -7.95 20.51 12.37
N ARG A 52 -8.87 20.51 11.40
CA ARG A 52 -9.65 21.72 11.04
C ARG A 52 -10.52 22.22 12.18
N ALA A 53 -11.12 21.32 12.96
CA ALA A 53 -11.94 21.71 14.11
C ALA A 53 -11.12 22.30 15.26
N GLU A 54 -9.95 21.71 15.56
CA GLU A 54 -9.11 22.13 16.69
C GLU A 54 -8.21 23.33 16.37
N GLN A 55 -7.85 23.52 15.10
CA GLN A 55 -6.87 24.52 14.66
C GLN A 55 -7.49 25.43 13.60
N ALA A 56 -8.55 26.16 14.00
CA ALA A 56 -9.34 27.02 13.13
C ALA A 56 -8.55 28.17 12.44
N TRP A 57 -7.30 28.42 12.84
CA TRP A 57 -6.40 29.38 12.21
C TRP A 57 -5.63 28.82 11.00
N LEU A 58 -5.70 27.51 10.73
CA LEU A 58 -5.09 26.91 9.54
C LEU A 58 -5.91 27.25 8.29
N PRO A 59 -5.27 27.70 7.20
CA PRO A 59 -5.95 27.84 5.91
C PRO A 59 -6.43 26.47 5.42
N GLY A 60 -7.70 26.38 5.03
CA GLY A 60 -8.24 25.18 4.42
C GLY A 60 -7.60 24.95 3.05
N LEU A 61 -7.02 23.75 2.83
CA LEU A 61 -6.69 23.29 1.48
C LEU A 61 -8.02 23.07 0.75
N ALA A 62 -8.42 24.04 -0.07
CA ALA A 62 -9.47 23.81 -1.05
C ALA A 62 -8.88 22.87 -2.11
N ALA A 63 -9.18 21.58 -1.99
CA ALA A 63 -8.96 20.63 -3.07
C ALA A 63 -9.96 20.98 -4.18
N GLY A 64 -9.45 21.54 -5.28
CA GLY A 64 -10.20 21.75 -6.51
C GLY A 64 -10.40 20.46 -7.30
#